data_AF-F5T5D7-F1
#
_entry.id   AF-F5T5D7-F1
#
_cell.length_a   1.000
_cell.length_b   1.000
_cell.length_c   1.000
_cell.angle_alpha   90.00
_cell.angle_beta   90.00
_cell.angle_gamma   90.00
#
_symmetry.space_group_name_H-M   'P 1'
#
loop_
_entity.id
_entity.type
_entity.pdbx_description
1 polymer ?
#
loop_
_entity_poly.entity_id
_entity_poly.type
_entity_poly.pdbx_seq_one_letter_code
_entity_poly.pdbx_strand_id
1 'polypeptide(L)'
;MGKNKVLVPILGLVLLMVVFLGLAFQMAKIEDNRGKASLESSENQSATVKAEDNTKESKLDPKEESEKNQSESKQKTEAEALIGEKITQDEIQNKVGKWNDFEMSSESCERGVYAGKFFYNSFIIHTRTYDQGQTFNVVSVN
;
A
#
# COMPACT_ATOMS: atom_id res chain seq x y z
N MET A 1 -13.67 36.58 38.94
CA MET A 1 -13.19 35.17 38.86
C MET A 1 -14.34 34.24 39.22
N GLY A 2 -14.62 33.08 38.61
CA GLY A 2 -14.06 32.37 37.45
C GLY A 2 -15.10 31.32 37.00
N LYS A 3 -15.69 31.57 35.83
CA LYS A 3 -16.70 30.79 35.07
C LYS A 3 -16.35 29.44 34.45
N ASN A 4 -15.08 29.12 34.20
CA ASN A 4 -14.75 28.34 32.98
C ASN A 4 -13.87 27.09 33.23
N LYS A 5 -14.14 26.29 34.27
CA LYS A 5 -13.27 25.14 34.60
C LYS A 5 -13.87 23.74 34.34
N VAL A 6 -14.99 23.63 33.62
CA VAL A 6 -15.63 22.30 33.37
C VAL A 6 -15.88 22.01 31.88
N LEU A 7 -15.67 22.98 30.98
CA LEU A 7 -15.98 22.80 29.55
C LEU A 7 -14.89 22.02 28.77
N VAL A 8 -13.63 22.19 29.17
CA VAL A 8 -12.47 21.54 28.53
C VAL A 8 -12.46 20.00 28.65
N PRO A 9 -12.79 19.37 29.80
CA PRO A 9 -12.76 17.90 29.90
C PRO A 9 -13.88 17.21 29.12
N ILE A 10 -15.04 17.86 28.93
CA ILE A 10 -16.19 17.25 28.24
C ILE A 10 -15.92 17.13 26.74
N LEU A 11 -15.30 18.16 26.13
CA LEU A 11 -14.97 18.14 24.71
C LEU A 11 -13.90 17.08 24.39
N GLY A 12 -12.93 16.88 25.29
CA GLY A 12 -11.92 15.82 25.15
C GLY A 12 -12.50 14.40 25.18
N LEU A 13 -13.51 14.17 26.03
CA LEU A 13 -14.15 12.85 26.15
C LEU A 13 -15.03 12.49 24.95
N VAL A 14 -15.70 13.49 24.35
CA VAL A 14 -16.47 13.30 23.11
C VAL A 14 -15.55 12.97 21.93
N LEU A 15 -14.41 13.66 21.81
CA LEU A 15 -13.44 13.44 20.74
C LEU A 15 -12.82 12.04 20.82
N LEU A 16 -12.56 11.55 22.04
CA LEU A 16 -12.05 10.20 22.28
C LEU A 16 -13.09 9.11 21.89
N MET A 17 -14.38 9.31 22.19
CA MET A 17 -15.45 8.39 21.77
C MET A 17 -15.59 8.27 20.24
N VAL A 18 -15.44 9.36 19.49
CA VAL A 18 -15.51 9.35 18.02
C VAL A 18 -14.36 8.53 17.41
N VAL A 19 -13.15 8.60 18.00
CA VAL A 19 -11.99 7.80 17.57
C VAL A 19 -12.22 6.31 17.83
N PHE A 20 -12.80 5.94 18.98
CA PHE A 20 -13.11 4.53 19.29
C PHE A 20 -14.22 3.95 18.39
N LEU A 21 -15.24 4.72 18.04
CA LEU A 21 -16.29 4.30 17.09
C LEU A 21 -15.72 4.08 15.67
N GLY A 22 -14.76 4.90 15.23
CA GLY A 22 -14.11 4.74 13.92
C GLY A 22 -13.27 3.46 13.78
N LEU A 23 -12.61 3.02 14.87
CA LEU A 23 -11.81 1.79 14.85
C LEU A 23 -12.68 0.52 14.84
N ALA A 24 -13.85 0.54 15.49
CA ALA A 24 -14.76 -0.62 15.47
C ALA A 24 -15.39 -0.86 14.09
N PHE A 25 -15.58 0.19 13.27
CA PHE A 25 -16.14 0.06 11.92
C PHE A 25 -15.19 -0.69 10.96
N GLN A 26 -13.88 -0.60 11.17
CA GLN A 26 -12.88 -1.32 10.34
C GLN A 26 -12.83 -2.82 10.62
N MET A 27 -13.33 -3.27 11.78
CA MET A 27 -13.34 -4.69 12.16
C MET A 27 -14.65 -5.42 11.81
N ALA A 28 -15.68 -4.70 11.33
CA ALA A 28 -16.96 -5.29 10.91
C ALA A 28 -16.98 -5.75 9.44
N LYS A 29 -15.82 -5.76 8.76
CA LYS A 29 -15.69 -6.20 7.36
C LYS A 29 -14.72 -7.38 7.21
N ILE A 30 -14.87 -8.38 8.07
CA ILE A 30 -14.21 -9.69 7.94
C ILE A 30 -15.25 -10.79 8.25
N GLU A 31 -16.20 -10.94 7.35
CA GLU A 31 -17.06 -12.12 7.08
C GLU A 31 -17.36 -11.96 5.58
N ASP A 32 -17.03 -12.83 4.63
CA ASP A 32 -16.93 -14.27 4.61
C ASP A 32 -15.78 -14.71 3.68
N ASN A 33 -14.95 -15.66 4.12
CA ASN A 33 -14.36 -16.67 3.24
C ASN A 33 -13.86 -17.87 4.08
N ARG A 34 -14.81 -18.51 4.75
CA ARG A 34 -14.61 -19.83 5.37
C ARG A 34 -15.10 -20.88 4.39
N GLY A 35 -14.21 -21.33 3.51
CA GLY A 35 -14.52 -22.32 2.48
C GLY A 35 -13.37 -23.28 2.21
N LYS A 36 -13.36 -24.38 2.96
CA LYS A 36 -12.77 -25.70 2.66
C LYS A 36 -11.25 -25.82 2.44
N ALA A 37 -10.61 -26.43 3.44
CA ALA A 37 -9.51 -27.36 3.22
C ALA A 37 -9.99 -28.59 2.41
N SER A 38 -9.22 -29.00 1.40
CA SER A 38 -9.06 -30.40 1.00
C SER A 38 -7.78 -30.56 0.17
N LEU A 39 -7.00 -31.56 0.57
CA LEU A 39 -5.87 -32.14 -0.15
C LEU A 39 -6.29 -32.77 -1.49
N GLU A 40 -5.37 -32.71 -2.45
CA GLU A 40 -5.02 -33.64 -3.57
C GLU A 40 -4.62 -32.80 -4.81
N SER A 41 -3.36 -32.88 -5.26
CA SER A 41 -2.73 -33.92 -6.08
C SER A 41 -2.93 -33.70 -7.59
N SER A 42 -1.78 -33.53 -8.27
CA SER A 42 -1.45 -33.84 -9.66
C SER A 42 -2.17 -33.21 -10.87
N GLU A 43 -1.29 -32.69 -11.75
CA GLU A 43 -1.21 -32.85 -13.21
C GLU A 43 -2.20 -32.18 -14.19
N ASN A 44 -1.57 -31.34 -15.03
CA ASN A 44 -1.59 -31.33 -16.49
C ASN A 44 -2.88 -31.02 -17.30
N GLN A 45 -2.74 -29.92 -18.05
CA GLN A 45 -3.05 -29.74 -19.48
C GLN A 45 -4.51 -29.56 -19.97
N SER A 46 -4.68 -28.40 -20.63
CA SER A 46 -5.25 -28.21 -21.98
C SER A 46 -6.72 -27.79 -22.17
N ALA A 47 -6.84 -26.69 -22.92
CA ALA A 47 -7.83 -26.32 -23.95
C ALA A 47 -9.27 -25.88 -23.59
N THR A 48 -9.46 -24.55 -23.68
CA THR A 48 -10.39 -23.79 -24.55
C THR A 48 -11.93 -23.98 -24.48
N VAL A 49 -12.66 -22.86 -24.25
CA VAL A 49 -13.66 -22.20 -25.15
C VAL A 49 -14.88 -21.57 -24.40
N LYS A 50 -15.17 -20.30 -24.75
CA LYS A 50 -16.43 -19.48 -24.66
C LYS A 50 -16.84 -18.94 -23.28
N ALA A 51 -16.72 -17.63 -23.03
CA ALA A 51 -17.48 -16.46 -23.53
C ALA A 51 -18.73 -16.20 -22.70
N GLU A 52 -18.72 -15.14 -21.89
CA GLU A 52 -19.91 -14.35 -21.54
C GLU A 52 -19.49 -12.94 -21.10
N ASP A 53 -19.95 -11.98 -21.90
CA ASP A 53 -20.05 -10.55 -21.67
C ASP A 53 -20.80 -10.26 -20.37
N ASN A 54 -20.26 -9.37 -19.54
CA ASN A 54 -21.06 -8.50 -18.71
C ASN A 54 -20.30 -7.21 -18.44
N THR A 55 -20.38 -6.33 -19.44
CA THR A 55 -20.27 -4.88 -19.30
C THR A 55 -21.01 -4.41 -18.03
N LYS A 56 -20.26 -3.98 -17.01
CA LYS A 56 -20.75 -3.04 -16.00
C LYS A 56 -19.94 -1.76 -16.12
N GLU A 57 -20.45 -0.88 -16.96
CA GLU A 57 -20.14 0.54 -17.01
C GLU A 57 -20.48 1.15 -15.64
N SER A 58 -19.50 1.21 -14.76
CA SER A 58 -19.55 2.06 -13.59
C SER A 58 -19.22 3.47 -14.07
N LYS A 59 -20.25 4.31 -14.22
CA LYS A 59 -20.10 5.77 -14.25
C LYS A 59 -19.36 6.19 -12.98
N LEU A 60 -18.04 6.32 -13.09
CA LEU A 60 -17.23 7.06 -12.13
C LEU A 60 -17.20 8.51 -12.58
N ASP A 61 -17.53 9.39 -11.66
CA ASP A 61 -17.43 10.83 -11.83
C ASP A 61 -16.03 11.19 -12.39
N PRO A 62 -15.93 11.90 -13.53
CA PRO A 62 -14.65 12.19 -14.21
C PRO A 62 -13.61 12.97 -13.38
N LYS A 63 -13.97 13.37 -12.15
CA LYS A 63 -13.19 14.25 -11.31
C LYS A 63 -12.27 13.52 -10.32
N GLU A 64 -12.64 12.35 -9.80
CA GLU A 64 -11.76 11.58 -8.90
C GLU A 64 -10.64 10.86 -9.67
N GLU A 65 -10.93 10.37 -10.87
CA GLU A 65 -9.96 9.60 -11.65
C GLU A 65 -8.84 10.49 -12.20
N SER A 66 -9.16 11.73 -12.60
CA SER A 66 -8.16 12.69 -13.09
C SER A 66 -7.19 13.15 -12.00
N GLU A 67 -7.69 13.43 -10.78
CA GLU A 67 -6.85 13.81 -9.64
C GLU A 67 -5.97 12.64 -9.15
N LYS A 68 -6.51 11.41 -9.12
CA LYS A 68 -5.76 10.21 -8.78
C LYS A 68 -4.64 9.92 -9.78
N ASN A 69 -4.93 9.98 -11.09
CA ASN A 69 -3.94 9.75 -12.13
C ASN A 69 -2.83 10.82 -12.17
N GLN A 70 -3.18 12.08 -11.85
CA GLN A 70 -2.18 13.15 -11.72
C GLN A 70 -1.28 12.95 -10.49
N SER A 71 -1.83 12.48 -9.37
CA SER A 71 -1.03 12.13 -8.18
C SER A 71 -0.07 10.99 -8.49
N GLU A 72 -0.54 9.90 -9.10
CA GLU A 72 0.29 8.72 -9.38
C GLU A 72 1.43 9.00 -10.37
N SER A 73 1.17 9.79 -11.42
CA SER A 73 2.22 10.22 -12.35
C SER A 73 3.29 11.10 -11.69
N LYS A 74 2.90 11.98 -10.76
CA LYS A 74 3.85 12.76 -9.95
C LYS A 74 4.71 11.85 -9.07
N GLN A 75 4.09 10.88 -8.39
CA GLN A 75 4.81 9.92 -7.54
C GLN A 75 5.82 9.11 -8.34
N LYS A 76 5.45 8.62 -9.54
CA LYS A 76 6.38 7.88 -10.40
C LYS A 76 7.58 8.74 -10.80
N THR A 77 7.34 10.00 -11.17
CA THR A 77 8.40 10.96 -11.53
C THR A 77 9.34 11.23 -10.34
N GLU A 78 8.78 11.39 -9.14
CA GLU A 78 9.55 11.58 -7.90
C GLU A 78 10.37 10.33 -7.56
N ALA A 79 9.83 9.13 -7.77
CA ALA A 79 10.53 7.87 -7.57
C ALA A 79 11.69 7.68 -8.56
N GLU A 80 11.48 8.01 -9.84
CA GLU A 80 12.51 7.93 -10.88
C GLU A 80 13.70 8.86 -10.58
N ALA A 81 13.44 10.03 -9.98
CA ALA A 81 14.49 10.97 -9.56
C ALA A 81 15.37 10.41 -8.41
N LEU A 82 14.93 9.37 -7.71
CA LEU A 82 15.70 8.73 -6.63
C LEU A 82 16.61 7.61 -7.12
N ILE A 83 16.56 7.22 -8.39
CA ILE A 83 17.40 6.13 -8.94
C ILE A 83 18.89 6.46 -8.71
N GLY A 84 19.60 5.53 -8.06
CA GLY A 84 21.00 5.70 -7.67
C GLY A 84 21.21 6.36 -6.31
N GLU A 85 20.17 6.89 -5.67
CA GLU A 85 20.27 7.42 -4.30
C GLU A 85 20.22 6.30 -3.25
N LYS A 86 20.92 6.55 -2.13
CA LYS A 86 20.84 5.75 -0.91
C LYS A 86 19.96 6.49 0.09
N ILE A 87 18.79 5.93 0.39
CA ILE A 87 17.74 6.60 1.17
C ILE A 87 17.08 5.65 2.17
N THR A 88 16.42 6.21 3.17
CA THR A 88 15.61 5.48 4.18
C THR A 88 14.16 5.30 3.73
N GLN A 89 13.41 4.42 4.40
CA GLN A 89 11.96 4.27 4.13
C GLN A 89 11.19 5.57 4.40
N ASP A 90 11.56 6.31 5.46
CA ASP A 90 10.93 7.59 5.79
C ASP A 90 11.16 8.64 4.69
N GLU A 91 12.36 8.68 4.12
CA GLU A 91 12.67 9.56 2.98
C GLU A 91 11.89 9.16 1.72
N ILE A 92 11.75 7.86 1.44
CA ILE A 92 10.88 7.37 0.35
C ILE A 92 9.45 7.85 0.58
N GLN A 93 8.91 7.67 1.79
CA GLN A 93 7.55 8.09 2.11
C GLN A 93 7.36 9.61 1.98
N ASN A 94 8.34 10.40 2.41
CA ASN A 94 8.26 11.85 2.38
C ASN A 94 8.42 12.43 0.97
N LYS A 95 9.29 11.82 0.14
CA LYS A 95 9.58 12.30 -1.21
C LYS A 95 8.60 11.78 -2.26
N VAL A 96 8.16 10.53 -2.13
CA VAL A 96 7.31 9.84 -3.12
C VAL A 96 5.88 9.62 -2.61
N GLY A 97 5.69 9.53 -1.29
CA GLY A 97 4.42 9.18 -0.68
C GLY A 97 4.36 7.75 -0.16
N LYS A 98 3.25 7.40 0.48
CA LYS A 98 3.03 6.06 1.03
C LYS A 98 2.84 5.02 -0.07
N TRP A 99 3.57 3.92 0.06
CA TRP A 99 3.38 2.71 -0.73
C TRP A 99 2.23 1.86 -0.17
N ASN A 100 1.69 0.97 -1.00
CA ASN A 100 0.64 0.01 -0.65
C ASN A 100 1.21 -1.18 0.13
N ASP A 101 2.39 -1.66 -0.26
CA ASP A 101 3.06 -2.80 0.36
C ASP A 101 4.58 -2.70 0.22
N PHE A 102 5.31 -3.42 1.06
CA PHE A 102 6.76 -3.51 1.06
C PHE A 102 7.24 -4.94 1.24
N GLU A 103 8.03 -5.43 0.29
CA GLU A 103 8.69 -6.74 0.36
C GLU A 103 10.19 -6.58 0.53
N MET A 104 10.79 -7.43 1.37
CA MET A 104 12.23 -7.61 1.46
C MET A 104 12.58 -9.07 1.23
N SER A 105 13.42 -9.35 0.24
CA SER A 105 13.87 -10.69 -0.10
C SER A 105 15.38 -10.85 0.09
N SER A 106 15.78 -11.95 0.72
CA SER A 106 17.18 -12.38 0.82
C SER A 106 17.65 -13.19 -0.40
N GLU A 107 16.81 -13.37 -1.42
CA GLU A 107 17.15 -14.12 -2.64
C GLU A 107 18.05 -13.31 -3.60
N SER A 108 19.07 -12.63 -3.07
CA SER A 108 20.13 -12.06 -3.89
C SER A 108 21.27 -13.06 -4.08
N CYS A 109 21.87 -13.04 -5.26
CA CYS A 109 23.08 -13.82 -5.57
C CYS A 109 24.27 -13.43 -4.66
N GLU A 110 24.27 -12.20 -4.14
CA GLU A 110 25.31 -11.68 -3.27
C GLU A 110 24.96 -11.88 -1.78
N ARG A 111 25.88 -12.51 -1.04
CA ARG A 111 25.72 -12.72 0.40
C ARG A 111 25.66 -11.38 1.13
N GLY A 112 24.61 -11.19 1.93
CA GLY A 112 24.41 -9.98 2.73
C GLY A 112 23.73 -8.83 1.98
N VAL A 113 23.31 -9.05 0.73
CA VAL A 113 22.48 -8.11 -0.03
C VAL A 113 21.04 -8.58 0.02
N TYR A 114 20.12 -7.66 0.28
CA TYR A 114 18.69 -7.92 0.23
C TYR A 114 18.05 -7.03 -0.83
N ALA A 115 17.08 -7.57 -1.54
CA ALA A 115 16.27 -6.81 -2.49
C ALA A 115 15.04 -6.26 -1.75
N GLY A 116 14.81 -4.95 -1.81
CA GLY A 116 13.60 -4.32 -1.31
C GLY A 116 12.70 -3.90 -2.47
N LYS A 117 11.39 -4.07 -2.34
CA LYS A 117 10.39 -3.59 -3.30
C LYS A 117 9.33 -2.77 -2.59
N PHE A 118 9.11 -1.55 -3.06
CA PHE A 118 8.02 -0.68 -2.59
C PHE A 118 6.94 -0.65 -3.67
N PHE A 119 5.74 -1.15 -3.34
CA PHE A 119 4.64 -1.29 -4.29
C PHE A 119 3.72 -0.07 -4.22
N TYR A 120 3.60 0.65 -5.34
CA TYR A 120 2.61 1.71 -5.54
C TYR A 120 1.50 1.20 -6.46
N ASN A 121 0.44 1.99 -6.66
CA ASN A 121 -0.69 1.56 -7.50
C ASN A 121 -0.29 1.25 -8.95
N SER A 122 0.65 2.02 -9.50
CA SER A 122 1.01 2.01 -10.92
C SER A 122 2.50 1.79 -11.19
N PHE A 123 3.31 1.60 -10.16
CA PHE A 123 4.74 1.30 -10.30
C PHE A 123 5.33 0.61 -9.07
N ILE A 124 6.55 0.07 -9.21
CA ILE A 124 7.33 -0.54 -8.14
C ILE A 124 8.71 0.10 -8.09
N ILE A 125 9.15 0.50 -6.90
CA ILE A 125 10.55 0.91 -6.65
C ILE A 125 11.35 -0.32 -6.25
N HIS A 126 12.32 -0.70 -7.08
CA HIS A 126 13.26 -1.78 -6.79
C HIS A 126 14.52 -1.22 -6.14
N THR A 127 14.93 -1.83 -5.03
CA THR A 127 16.05 -1.35 -4.22
C THR A 127 16.96 -2.50 -3.78
N ARG A 128 18.18 -2.14 -3.37
CA ARG A 128 19.12 -3.03 -2.69
C ARG A 128 19.52 -2.45 -1.34
N THR A 129 19.53 -3.27 -0.31
CA THR A 129 20.05 -2.92 1.02
C THR A 129 21.19 -3.86 1.41
N TYR A 130 22.19 -3.28 2.08
CA TYR A 130 23.37 -3.98 2.61
C TYR A 130 23.39 -3.97 4.15
N ASP A 131 22.41 -3.30 4.76
CA ASP A 131 22.29 -3.04 6.19
C ASP A 131 20.94 -3.52 6.75
N GLN A 132 20.41 -4.60 6.16
CA GLN A 132 19.17 -5.27 6.58
C GLN A 132 17.94 -4.34 6.59
N GLY A 133 17.89 -3.39 5.64
CA GLY A 133 16.75 -2.51 5.45
C GLY A 133 16.78 -1.21 6.25
N GLN A 134 17.94 -0.82 6.81
CA GLN A 134 18.08 0.54 7.37
C GLN A 134 18.13 1.58 6.24
N THR A 135 18.83 1.27 5.16
CA THR A 135 18.91 2.11 3.97
C THR A 135 18.78 1.29 2.69
N PHE A 136 18.28 1.93 1.65
CA PHE A 136 17.92 1.35 0.37
C PHE A 136 18.60 2.13 -0.74
N ASN A 137 19.41 1.45 -1.54
CA ASN A 137 19.93 1.99 -2.80
C ASN A 137 18.85 1.75 -3.86
N VAL A 138 18.31 2.82 -4.43
CA VAL A 138 17.28 2.70 -5.47
C VAL A 138 17.92 2.26 -6.78
N VAL A 139 17.46 1.15 -7.34
CA VAL A 139 18.04 0.52 -8.52
C VAL A 139 17.22 0.84 -9.77
N SER A 140 15.90 0.72 -9.70
CA SER A 140 15.01 0.98 -10.83
C SER A 140 13.59 1.26 -10.36
N VAL A 141 12.81 1.87 -11.25
CA VAL A 141 11.36 2.08 -11.09
C VAL A 141 10.67 1.47 -12.30
N ASN A 142 9.71 0.59 -12.06
CA ASN A 142 8.96 -0.12 -13.11
C ASN A 142 7.48 0.23 -13.04
#